data_AF-A0A7S0C574-F1
#
_entry.id   AF-A0A7S0C574-F1
#
_cell.length_a   1.000
_cell.length_b   1.000
_cell.length_c   1.000
_cell.angle_alpha   90.00
_cell.angle_beta   90.00
_cell.angle_gamma   90.00
#
_symmetry.space_group_name_H-M   'P 1'
#
loop_
_entity.id
_entity.type
_entity.pdbx_description
1 polymer ?
#
loop_
_entity_poly.entity_id
_entity_poly.type
_entity_poly.pdbx_seq_one_letter_code
_entity_poly.pdbx_strand_id
1 'polypeptide(L)'
;MYLTDDQSKFLVCIFCGIARTPEQNAAQRAETLLNRMEDYYSQTNDAEIRPNKFSYNAVLTAWARNKDRRTSAENSLRLLKQMWKLFHMHGNVRKDIKPDARSYNTVINAVARSGFPNCADRAYKLLVEMEELYHAGHDELIPNASTFGAIINAYANSGQEESSDQAAKLLQQMNSLYHLGHDDLKPNTFVYNSCINAFAKNGQNQKEAEKTSEEIMAKRINNICAAEQILQSMESQFEKTGDEYVKPDVISYSTVINAYANSGDGMAGSKADVLLEKMVQRYVGGDFKVKPNAVTYTSVIKAWSSVGGTQSTKRMEALLQQMVMLYRAGDQSLKPTSVSFDLVIEGFKDSGDKNGVKRVENTRVAMHRK
;
A
#
# COMPACT_ATOMS: atom_id res chain seq x y z
N MET A 1 4.52 15.45 46.56
CA MET A 1 3.48 16.38 46.09
C MET A 1 3.25 16.02 44.63
N TYR A 2 2.09 15.46 44.32
CA TYR A 2 1.76 14.95 42.98
C TYR A 2 1.81 16.11 41.97
N LEU A 3 2.60 15.98 40.91
CA LEU A 3 2.52 16.88 39.76
C LEU A 3 1.79 16.17 38.62
N THR A 4 0.91 16.96 38.02
CA THR A 4 -0.23 16.57 37.17
C THR A 4 0.22 16.16 35.78
N ASP A 5 -0.57 15.28 35.18
CA ASP A 5 -0.59 14.81 33.79
C ASP A 5 -0.23 15.87 32.71
N ASP A 6 -0.34 17.17 33.02
CA ASP A 6 -0.05 18.32 32.14
C ASP A 6 1.43 18.60 31.81
N GLN A 7 2.40 18.39 32.71
CA GLN A 7 3.82 18.71 32.42
C GLN A 7 4.46 17.68 31.46
N SER A 8 4.18 16.40 31.69
CA SER A 8 4.54 15.31 30.77
C SER A 8 3.82 15.46 29.43
N LYS A 9 2.54 15.89 29.42
CA LYS A 9 1.82 16.28 28.20
C LYS A 9 2.45 17.48 27.50
N PHE A 10 3.02 18.45 28.22
CA PHE A 10 3.65 19.64 27.62
C PHE A 10 4.92 19.29 26.84
N LEU A 11 5.82 18.49 27.43
CA LEU A 11 7.00 17.97 26.71
C LEU A 11 6.60 17.04 25.56
N VAL A 12 5.63 16.14 25.77
CA VAL A 12 5.08 15.29 24.69
C VAL A 12 4.41 16.13 23.60
N CYS A 13 3.79 17.27 23.93
CA CYS A 13 3.25 18.22 22.95
C CYS A 13 4.34 18.94 22.17
N ILE A 14 5.47 19.28 22.79
CA ILE A 14 6.64 19.83 22.09
C ILE A 14 7.22 18.77 21.15
N PHE A 15 7.39 17.52 21.61
CA PHE A 15 7.82 16.39 20.78
C PHE A 15 6.85 16.12 19.62
N CYS A 16 5.55 16.07 19.89
CA CYS A 16 4.52 15.89 18.87
C CYS A 16 4.45 17.08 17.91
N GLY A 17 4.66 18.30 18.41
CA GLY A 17 4.70 19.53 17.62
C GLY A 17 5.86 19.50 16.65
N ILE A 18 7.08 19.24 17.13
CA ILE A 18 8.29 19.10 16.31
C ILE A 18 8.13 17.92 15.33
N ALA A 19 7.62 16.76 15.77
CA ALA A 19 7.38 15.59 14.93
C ALA A 19 6.26 15.76 13.89
N ARG A 20 5.43 16.80 14.00
CA ARG A 20 4.40 17.19 13.03
C ARG A 20 4.88 18.28 12.07
N THR A 21 6.03 18.91 12.32
CA THR A 21 6.59 19.89 11.38
C THR A 21 7.16 19.18 10.14
N PRO A 22 6.89 19.68 8.92
CA PRO A 22 7.38 19.10 7.67
C PRO A 22 8.86 19.44 7.38
N GLU A 23 9.61 19.96 8.36
CA GLU A 23 11.01 20.34 8.21
C GLU A 23 11.92 19.12 8.07
N GLN A 24 12.92 19.23 7.20
CA GLN A 24 13.85 18.13 6.85
C GLN A 24 14.64 17.61 8.06
N ASN A 25 14.79 18.41 9.12
CA ASN A 25 15.54 18.06 10.33
C ASN A 25 14.63 17.82 11.55
N ALA A 26 13.32 17.74 11.37
CA ALA A 26 12.36 17.56 12.47
C ALA A 26 12.66 16.28 13.28
N ALA A 27 12.96 15.17 12.58
CA ALA A 27 13.30 13.89 13.21
C ALA A 27 14.62 13.95 13.99
N GLN A 28 15.65 14.55 13.42
CA GLN A 28 16.95 14.73 14.08
C GLN A 28 16.85 15.63 15.31
N ARG A 29 16.06 16.70 15.24
CA ARG A 29 15.80 17.60 16.38
C ARG A 29 15.03 16.90 17.49
N ALA A 30 13.99 16.14 17.14
CA ALA A 30 13.24 15.35 18.10
C ALA A 30 14.14 14.32 18.80
N GLU A 31 15.02 13.65 18.06
CA GLU A 31 15.98 12.73 18.65
C GLU A 31 17.03 13.43 19.53
N THR A 32 17.57 14.57 19.08
CA THR A 32 18.51 15.37 19.88
C THR A 32 17.89 15.77 21.22
N LEU A 33 16.61 16.15 21.22
CA LEU A 33 15.88 16.50 22.44
C LEU A 33 15.70 15.28 23.36
N LEU A 34 15.39 14.11 22.79
CA LEU A 34 15.28 12.86 23.55
C LEU A 34 16.61 12.48 24.22
N ASN A 35 17.73 12.61 23.51
CA ASN A 35 19.06 12.33 24.08
C ASN A 35 19.40 13.31 25.22
N ARG A 36 19.09 14.61 25.05
CA ARG A 36 19.25 15.58 26.14
C ARG A 36 18.38 15.23 27.34
N MET A 37 17.16 14.76 27.11
CA MET A 37 16.23 14.35 28.16
C MET A 37 16.79 13.14 28.95
N GLU A 38 17.40 12.16 28.27
CA GLU A 38 18.14 11.05 28.91
C GLU A 38 19.37 11.53 29.70
N ASP A 39 20.15 12.46 29.14
CA ASP A 39 21.35 13.00 29.80
C ASP A 39 20.99 13.75 31.09
N TYR A 40 19.96 14.60 31.05
CA TYR A 40 19.51 15.33 32.23
C TYR A 40 18.92 14.38 33.27
N TYR A 41 18.13 13.39 32.86
CA TYR A 41 17.62 12.38 33.79
C TYR A 41 18.77 11.60 34.47
N SER A 42 19.81 11.24 33.71
CA SER A 42 20.98 10.53 34.24
C SER A 42 21.77 11.35 35.26
N GLN A 43 21.78 12.69 35.14
CA GLN A 43 22.48 13.59 36.05
C GLN A 43 21.66 13.98 37.28
N THR A 44 20.36 14.20 37.11
CA THR A 44 19.48 14.77 38.15
C THR A 44 18.64 13.73 38.87
N ASN A 45 18.44 12.56 38.24
CA ASN A 45 17.46 11.54 38.64
C ASN A 45 16.03 12.11 38.83
N ASP A 46 15.73 13.21 38.13
CA ASP A 46 14.42 13.87 38.19
C ASP A 46 13.39 13.07 37.39
N ALA A 47 12.39 12.53 38.10
CA ALA A 47 11.34 11.72 37.51
C ALA A 47 10.46 12.47 36.50
N GLU A 48 10.39 13.82 36.56
CA GLU A 48 9.51 14.61 35.70
C GLU A 48 10.00 14.71 34.26
N ILE A 49 11.32 14.79 34.09
CA ILE A 49 11.98 14.85 32.78
C ILE A 49 12.39 13.46 32.28
N ARG A 50 11.91 12.39 32.91
CA ARG A 50 12.30 11.02 32.56
C ARG A 50 11.66 10.57 31.23
N PRO A 51 12.43 10.17 30.20
CA PRO A 51 11.85 9.67 28.96
C PRO A 51 11.03 8.41 29.16
N ASN A 52 9.93 8.31 28.42
CA ASN A 52 9.01 7.17 28.44
C ASN A 52 8.60 6.78 27.01
N LYS A 53 7.77 5.75 26.88
CA LYS A 53 7.30 5.21 25.60
C LYS A 53 6.61 6.25 24.72
N PHE A 54 6.00 7.29 25.29
CA PHE A 54 5.44 8.40 24.51
C PHE A 54 6.53 9.27 23.88
N SER A 55 7.58 9.63 24.64
CA SER A 55 8.72 10.37 24.11
C SER A 55 9.40 9.59 22.97
N TYR A 56 9.65 8.30 23.18
CA TYR A 56 10.23 7.43 22.16
C TYR A 56 9.32 7.26 20.93
N ASN A 57 8.02 6.99 21.13
CA ASN A 57 7.06 6.85 20.03
C ASN A 57 6.89 8.14 19.23
N ALA A 58 7.04 9.31 19.85
CA ALA A 58 7.03 10.59 19.15
C ALA A 58 8.24 10.73 18.21
N VAL A 59 9.45 10.37 18.68
CA VAL A 59 10.67 10.38 17.85
C VAL A 59 10.61 9.31 16.75
N LEU A 60 10.11 8.10 17.05
CA LEU A 60 9.85 7.07 16.04
C LEU A 60 8.89 7.57 14.95
N THR A 61 7.80 8.25 15.36
CA THR A 61 6.84 8.83 14.41
C THR A 61 7.48 9.94 13.57
N ALA A 62 8.37 10.75 14.16
CA ALA A 62 9.12 11.77 13.44
C ALA A 62 10.04 11.14 12.39
N TRP A 63 10.80 10.09 12.76
CA TRP A 63 11.63 9.34 11.82
C TRP A 63 10.81 8.67 10.73
N ALA A 64 9.67 8.04 11.04
CA ALA A 64 8.80 7.38 10.05
C ALA A 64 8.18 8.35 9.03
N ARG A 65 8.10 9.65 9.36
CA ARG A 65 7.63 10.72 8.46
C ARG A 65 8.76 11.43 7.71
N ASN A 66 10.02 11.11 8.02
CA ASN A 66 11.15 11.73 7.35
C ASN A 66 11.11 11.49 5.84
N LYS A 67 11.49 12.51 5.06
CA LYS A 67 11.48 12.43 3.58
C LYS A 67 12.48 11.38 3.08
N ASP A 68 13.63 11.30 3.72
CA ASP A 68 14.61 10.26 3.43
C ASP A 68 14.21 8.95 4.10
N ARG A 69 13.70 8.04 3.27
CA ARG A 69 13.13 6.77 3.69
C ARG A 69 14.18 5.77 4.18
N ARG A 70 15.45 5.90 3.75
CA ARG A 70 16.53 5.00 4.18
C ARG A 70 16.96 5.32 5.59
N THR A 71 17.30 6.58 5.84
CA THR A 71 17.64 7.05 7.20
C THR A 71 16.45 6.91 8.15
N SER A 72 15.22 7.08 7.67
CA SER A 72 14.00 6.79 8.43
C SER A 72 14.00 5.38 9.01
N ALA A 73 14.22 4.36 8.20
CA ALA A 73 14.19 2.96 8.63
C ALA A 73 15.38 2.59 9.53
N GLU A 74 16.60 3.04 9.21
CA GLU A 74 17.79 2.77 10.03
C GLU A 74 17.67 3.38 11.42
N ASN A 75 17.26 4.65 11.52
CA ASN A 75 17.11 5.32 12.81
C ASN A 75 15.92 4.79 13.61
N SER A 76 14.81 4.46 12.95
CA SER A 76 13.66 3.83 13.63
C SER A 76 14.05 2.47 14.23
N LEU A 77 14.78 1.64 13.48
CA LEU A 77 15.31 0.36 13.97
C LEU A 77 16.29 0.54 15.13
N ARG A 78 17.21 1.51 15.02
CA ARG A 78 18.17 1.81 16.09
C ARG A 78 17.47 2.24 17.37
N LEU A 79 16.47 3.11 17.26
CA LEU A 79 15.74 3.62 18.40
C LEU A 79 14.90 2.53 19.08
N LEU A 80 14.28 1.62 18.32
CA LEU A 80 13.58 0.46 18.88
C LEU A 80 14.52 -0.45 19.67
N LYS A 81 15.71 -0.74 19.12
CA LYS A 81 16.74 -1.53 19.83
C LYS A 81 17.23 -0.83 21.10
N GLN A 82 17.35 0.49 21.05
CA GLN A 82 17.73 1.29 22.23
C GLN A 82 16.68 1.18 23.33
N MET A 83 15.38 1.24 23.00
CA MET A 83 14.30 1.06 23.98
C MET A 83 14.40 -0.31 24.69
N TRP A 84 14.61 -1.39 23.94
CA TRP A 84 14.81 -2.72 24.52
C TRP A 84 16.05 -2.81 25.39
N LYS A 85 17.17 -2.26 24.93
CA LYS A 85 18.41 -2.22 25.71
C LYS A 85 18.19 -1.52 27.05
N LEU A 86 17.53 -0.36 27.05
CA LEU A 86 17.23 0.37 28.28
C LEU A 86 16.26 -0.41 29.18
N PHE A 87 15.24 -1.05 28.62
CA PHE A 87 14.30 -1.89 29.36
C PHE A 87 15.03 -3.01 30.13
N HIS A 88 15.95 -3.71 29.45
CA HIS A 88 16.74 -4.78 30.06
C HIS A 88 17.80 -4.26 31.04
N MET A 89 18.45 -3.13 30.75
CA MET A 89 19.42 -2.51 31.66
C MET A 89 18.79 -2.12 33.00
N HIS A 90 17.51 -1.75 33.02
CA HIS A 90 16.76 -1.48 34.25
C HIS A 90 16.10 -2.73 34.86
N GLY A 91 16.59 -3.93 34.53
CA GLY A 91 16.11 -5.19 35.11
C GLY A 91 14.64 -5.50 34.79
N ASN A 92 14.14 -5.05 33.63
CA ASN A 92 12.74 -5.19 33.21
C ASN A 92 11.72 -4.51 34.14
N VAL A 93 12.15 -3.60 35.02
CA VAL A 93 11.28 -2.90 35.97
C VAL A 93 10.59 -1.70 35.31
N ARG A 94 11.28 -1.02 34.39
CA ARG A 94 10.77 0.17 33.71
C ARG A 94 9.79 -0.18 32.57
N LYS A 95 8.55 -0.56 32.93
CA LYS A 95 7.47 -0.79 31.96
C LYS A 95 7.13 0.46 31.13
N ASP A 96 7.49 1.65 31.62
CA ASP A 96 7.26 2.93 30.95
C ASP A 96 8.14 3.16 29.72
N ILE A 97 9.22 2.40 29.50
CA ILE A 97 10.07 2.46 28.29
C ILE A 97 9.97 1.21 27.40
N LYS A 98 9.26 0.19 27.87
CA LYS A 98 9.05 -1.05 27.12
C LYS A 98 8.36 -0.72 25.79
N PRO A 99 8.90 -1.17 24.64
CA PRO A 99 8.23 -1.02 23.35
C PRO A 99 6.83 -1.64 23.36
N ASP A 100 5.91 -0.99 22.67
CA ASP A 100 4.53 -1.46 22.48
C ASP A 100 4.24 -1.72 20.99
N ALA A 101 3.03 -2.21 20.69
CA ALA A 101 2.61 -2.44 19.31
C ALA A 101 2.72 -1.18 18.43
N ARG A 102 2.58 0.02 19.00
CA ARG A 102 2.75 1.28 18.26
C ARG A 102 4.20 1.51 17.88
N SER A 103 5.15 1.26 18.79
CA SER A 103 6.59 1.32 18.50
C SER A 103 6.95 0.40 17.33
N TYR A 104 6.55 -0.88 17.41
CA TYR A 104 6.82 -1.87 16.37
C TYR A 104 6.16 -1.51 15.03
N ASN A 105 4.88 -1.16 15.04
CA ASN A 105 4.17 -0.78 13.81
C ASN A 105 4.79 0.42 13.11
N THR A 106 5.27 1.40 13.87
CA THR A 106 5.95 2.58 13.32
C THR A 106 7.24 2.19 12.62
N VAL A 107 8.03 1.30 13.24
CA VAL A 107 9.31 0.81 12.70
C VAL A 107 9.09 -0.09 11.49
N ILE A 108 8.16 -1.04 11.57
CA ILE A 108 7.76 -1.93 10.46
C ILE A 108 7.33 -1.09 9.26
N ASN A 109 6.52 -0.06 9.47
CA ASN A 109 6.06 0.82 8.39
C ASN A 109 7.20 1.64 7.78
N ALA A 110 8.14 2.14 8.60
CA ALA A 110 9.33 2.85 8.12
C ALA A 110 10.22 1.91 7.27
N VAL A 111 10.47 0.69 7.76
CA VAL A 111 11.25 -0.34 7.06
C VAL A 111 10.56 -0.76 5.76
N ALA A 112 9.26 -1.04 5.80
CA ALA A 112 8.44 -1.40 4.65
C ALA A 112 8.49 -0.35 3.52
N ARG A 113 8.59 0.93 3.87
CA ARG A 113 8.61 2.06 2.92
C ARG A 113 10.01 2.49 2.50
N SER A 114 11.05 1.97 3.15
CA SER A 114 12.45 2.41 2.99
C SER A 114 13.00 2.28 1.57
N GLY A 115 12.47 1.33 0.78
CA GLY A 115 13.04 0.94 -0.50
C GLY A 115 14.41 0.25 -0.37
N PHE A 116 14.78 -0.23 0.82
CA PHE A 116 15.95 -1.09 0.98
C PHE A 116 15.77 -2.41 0.22
N PRO A 117 16.85 -3.01 -0.28
CA PRO A 117 16.82 -4.40 -0.73
C PRO A 117 16.28 -5.28 0.39
N ASN A 118 15.33 -6.16 0.06
CA ASN A 118 14.67 -7.06 1.01
C ASN A 118 13.98 -6.32 2.17
N CYS A 119 13.50 -5.09 1.94
CA CYS A 119 12.75 -4.34 2.95
C CYS A 119 11.50 -5.09 3.45
N ALA A 120 10.82 -5.80 2.55
CA ALA A 120 9.66 -6.64 2.91
C ALA A 120 10.07 -7.77 3.87
N ASP A 121 11.16 -8.49 3.58
CA ASP A 121 11.67 -9.57 4.44
C ASP A 121 12.17 -9.05 5.79
N ARG A 122 12.79 -7.87 5.81
CA ARG A 122 13.19 -7.20 7.06
C ARG A 122 11.97 -6.80 7.89
N ALA A 123 10.92 -6.29 7.26
CA ALA A 123 9.67 -5.96 7.92
C ALA A 123 8.94 -7.21 8.44
N TYR A 124 8.97 -8.32 7.67
CA TYR A 124 8.45 -9.62 8.11
C TYR A 124 9.22 -10.19 9.31
N LYS A 125 10.56 -10.08 9.33
CA LYS A 125 11.35 -10.49 10.51
C LYS A 125 10.95 -9.75 11.79
N LEU A 126 10.62 -8.47 11.70
CA LEU A 126 10.11 -7.70 12.84
C LEU A 126 8.72 -8.15 13.28
N LEU A 127 7.87 -8.63 12.37
CA LEU A 127 6.59 -9.23 12.73
C LEU A 127 6.80 -10.54 13.50
N VAL A 128 7.70 -11.41 13.02
CA VAL A 128 8.04 -12.66 13.72
C VAL A 128 8.60 -12.36 15.11
N GLU A 129 9.52 -11.40 15.23
CA GLU A 129 10.03 -10.95 16.52
C GLU A 129 8.90 -10.45 17.44
N MET A 130 7.96 -9.68 16.90
CA MET A 130 6.80 -9.17 17.63
C MET A 130 5.88 -10.31 18.13
N GLU A 131 5.63 -11.33 17.31
CA GLU A 131 4.87 -12.54 17.68
C GLU A 131 5.58 -13.38 18.75
N GLU A 132 6.89 -13.61 18.60
CA GLU A 132 7.71 -14.33 19.58
C GLU A 132 7.68 -13.64 20.95
N LEU A 133 7.80 -12.31 20.97
CA LEU A 133 7.75 -11.52 22.20
C LEU A 133 6.36 -11.54 22.84
N TYR A 134 5.29 -11.51 22.03
CA TYR A 134 3.93 -11.70 22.53
C TYR A 134 3.78 -13.04 23.25
N HIS A 135 4.25 -14.14 22.64
CA HIS A 135 4.24 -15.47 23.27
C HIS A 135 5.15 -15.58 24.49
N ALA A 136 6.20 -14.75 24.59
CA ALA A 136 7.07 -14.65 25.76
C ALA A 136 6.45 -13.86 26.94
N GLY A 137 5.18 -13.44 26.85
CA GLY A 137 4.46 -12.73 27.91
C GLY A 137 4.55 -11.20 27.80
N HIS A 138 4.89 -10.67 26.62
CA HIS A 138 4.78 -9.24 26.34
C HIS A 138 3.43 -8.89 25.71
N ASP A 139 2.36 -8.97 26.50
CA ASP A 139 0.96 -8.82 26.05
C ASP A 139 0.62 -7.52 25.30
N GLU A 140 1.45 -6.47 25.41
CA GLU A 140 1.29 -5.18 24.68
C GLU A 140 1.79 -5.25 23.21
N LEU A 141 2.36 -6.36 22.77
CA LEU A 141 2.97 -6.55 21.45
C LEU A 141 2.09 -7.40 20.51
N ILE A 142 0.81 -7.08 20.43
CA ILE A 142 -0.14 -7.79 19.55
C ILE A 142 -0.07 -7.19 18.13
N PRO A 143 0.30 -7.98 17.09
CA PRO A 143 0.21 -7.52 15.71
C PRO A 143 -1.23 -7.16 15.35
N ASN A 144 -1.43 -6.17 14.50
CA ASN A 144 -2.77 -5.76 14.07
C ASN A 144 -2.84 -5.60 12.55
N ALA A 145 -4.03 -5.27 12.04
CA ALA A 145 -4.25 -5.08 10.61
C ALA A 145 -3.28 -4.07 9.95
N SER A 146 -2.80 -3.06 10.69
CA SER A 146 -1.81 -2.11 10.17
C SER A 146 -0.43 -2.75 9.99
N THR A 147 -0.04 -3.67 10.88
CA THR A 147 1.22 -4.42 10.80
C THR A 147 1.26 -5.28 9.55
N PHE A 148 0.24 -6.13 9.37
CA PHE A 148 0.11 -7.01 8.21
C PHE A 148 -0.02 -6.21 6.91
N GLY A 149 -0.87 -5.17 6.90
CA GLY A 149 -1.05 -4.31 5.73
C GLY A 149 0.24 -3.61 5.28
N ALA A 150 1.07 -3.16 6.22
CA ALA A 150 2.36 -2.53 5.90
C ALA A 150 3.32 -3.52 5.21
N ILE A 151 3.40 -4.76 5.70
CA ILE A 151 4.29 -5.80 5.16
C ILE A 151 3.79 -6.31 3.81
N ILE A 152 2.49 -6.58 3.67
CA ILE A 152 1.88 -6.99 2.39
C ILE A 152 2.10 -5.90 1.32
N ASN A 153 1.91 -4.63 1.67
CA ASN A 153 2.20 -3.53 0.76
C ASN A 153 3.71 -3.39 0.46
N ALA A 154 4.59 -3.76 1.41
CA ALA A 154 6.04 -3.81 1.14
C ALA A 154 6.37 -4.88 0.10
N TYR A 155 5.82 -6.09 0.25
CA TYR A 155 5.97 -7.16 -0.74
C TYR A 155 5.41 -6.73 -2.10
N ALA A 156 4.22 -6.11 -2.13
CA ALA A 156 3.63 -5.62 -3.37
C ALA A 156 4.50 -4.61 -4.14
N ASN A 157 5.40 -3.90 -3.44
CA ASN A 157 6.28 -2.91 -4.04
C ASN A 157 7.76 -3.34 -4.07
N SER A 158 8.12 -4.53 -3.58
CA SER A 158 9.51 -5.00 -3.52
C SER A 158 10.03 -5.42 -4.89
N GLY A 159 9.14 -5.86 -5.79
CA GLY A 159 9.51 -6.38 -7.11
C GLY A 159 10.26 -7.72 -7.07
N GLN A 160 10.32 -8.37 -5.91
CA GLN A 160 10.91 -9.70 -5.75
C GLN A 160 10.02 -10.77 -6.37
N GLU A 161 10.60 -11.86 -6.86
CA GLU A 161 9.86 -12.91 -7.56
C GLU A 161 8.84 -13.65 -6.67
N GLU A 162 9.16 -13.85 -5.39
CA GLU A 162 8.31 -14.52 -4.40
C GLU A 162 7.36 -13.56 -3.69
N SER A 163 7.36 -12.27 -4.06
CA SER A 163 6.61 -11.25 -3.34
C SER A 163 5.09 -11.49 -3.35
N SER A 164 4.53 -11.99 -4.44
CA SER A 164 3.10 -12.32 -4.52
C SER A 164 2.73 -13.47 -3.59
N ASP A 165 3.59 -14.49 -3.53
CA ASP A 165 3.34 -15.70 -2.76
C ASP A 165 3.44 -15.40 -1.26
N GLN A 166 4.43 -14.60 -0.85
CA GLN A 166 4.56 -14.12 0.52
C GLN A 166 3.39 -13.19 0.92
N ALA A 167 2.98 -12.28 0.04
CA ALA A 167 1.83 -11.41 0.27
C ALA A 167 0.53 -12.22 0.46
N ALA A 168 0.32 -13.27 -0.34
CA ALA A 168 -0.83 -14.15 -0.25
C ALA A 168 -0.80 -15.00 1.03
N LYS A 169 0.37 -15.55 1.38
CA LYS A 169 0.56 -16.30 2.63
C LYS A 169 0.25 -15.44 3.86
N LEU A 170 0.74 -14.20 3.88
CA LEU A 170 0.45 -13.25 4.97
C LEU A 170 -1.03 -12.89 5.05
N LEU A 171 -1.70 -12.68 3.91
CA LEU A 171 -3.14 -12.45 3.89
C LEU A 171 -3.91 -13.67 4.42
N GLN A 172 -3.51 -14.88 4.04
CA GLN A 172 -4.12 -16.11 4.54
C GLN A 172 -3.90 -16.28 6.06
N GLN A 173 -2.69 -16.02 6.55
CA GLN A 173 -2.40 -16.01 7.99
C GLN A 173 -3.29 -15.02 8.73
N MET A 174 -3.41 -13.80 8.21
CA MET A 174 -4.26 -12.75 8.80
C MET A 174 -5.74 -13.16 8.85
N ASN A 175 -6.28 -13.74 7.76
CA ASN A 175 -7.66 -14.26 7.74
C ASN A 175 -7.85 -15.40 8.76
N SER A 176 -6.90 -16.34 8.82
CA SER A 176 -6.97 -17.46 9.78
C SER A 176 -6.98 -16.96 11.22
N LEU A 177 -6.11 -16.01 11.57
CA LEU A 177 -6.06 -15.43 12.91
C LEU A 177 -7.35 -14.67 13.25
N TYR A 178 -7.92 -13.91 12.29
CA TYR A 178 -9.22 -13.28 12.47
C TYR A 178 -10.32 -14.30 12.76
N HIS A 179 -10.38 -15.42 12.02
CA HIS A 179 -11.35 -16.49 12.26
C HIS A 179 -11.15 -17.22 13.60
N LEU A 180 -9.96 -17.14 14.20
CA LEU A 180 -9.68 -17.65 15.55
C LEU A 180 -10.10 -16.69 16.67
N GLY A 181 -10.69 -15.54 16.35
CA GLY A 181 -11.22 -14.57 17.32
C GLY A 181 -10.31 -13.36 17.58
N HIS A 182 -9.27 -13.16 16.77
CA HIS A 182 -8.45 -11.94 16.84
C HIS A 182 -9.07 -10.81 16.01
N ASP A 183 -10.07 -10.13 16.57
CA ASP A 183 -10.82 -9.06 15.89
C ASP A 183 -9.93 -7.89 15.39
N ASP A 184 -8.83 -7.58 16.09
CA ASP A 184 -7.86 -6.55 15.71
C ASP A 184 -7.09 -6.86 14.40
N LEU A 185 -7.17 -8.11 13.94
CA LEU A 185 -6.58 -8.62 12.71
C LEU A 185 -7.57 -8.72 11.55
N LYS A 186 -8.76 -8.13 11.69
CA LYS A 186 -9.75 -8.10 10.60
C LYS A 186 -9.17 -7.47 9.32
N PRO A 187 -9.11 -8.22 8.19
CA PRO A 187 -8.66 -7.68 6.92
C PRO A 187 -9.58 -6.59 6.42
N ASN A 188 -9.00 -5.57 5.79
CA ASN A 188 -9.75 -4.48 5.18
C ASN A 188 -9.40 -4.34 3.69
N THR A 189 -10.15 -3.51 2.97
CA THR A 189 -9.97 -3.24 1.54
C THR A 189 -8.52 -2.89 1.19
N PHE A 190 -7.80 -2.16 2.05
CA PHE A 190 -6.38 -1.82 1.81
C PHE A 190 -5.47 -3.06 1.80
N VAL A 191 -5.66 -4.00 2.74
CA VAL A 191 -4.87 -5.24 2.81
C VAL A 191 -5.11 -6.09 1.56
N TYR A 192 -6.38 -6.28 1.18
CA TYR A 192 -6.72 -7.02 -0.03
C TYR A 192 -6.17 -6.35 -1.29
N ASN A 193 -6.36 -5.03 -1.44
CA ASN A 193 -5.84 -4.28 -2.59
C ASN A 193 -4.32 -4.35 -2.67
N SER A 194 -3.62 -4.34 -1.53
CA SER A 194 -2.16 -4.50 -1.49
C SER A 194 -1.74 -5.89 -1.97
N CYS A 195 -2.46 -6.94 -1.58
CA CYS A 195 -2.21 -8.31 -2.06
C CYS A 195 -2.48 -8.47 -3.56
N ILE A 196 -3.63 -7.96 -4.05
CA ILE A 196 -3.95 -7.92 -5.50
C ILE A 196 -2.85 -7.17 -6.27
N ASN A 197 -2.37 -6.05 -5.74
CA ASN A 197 -1.31 -5.27 -6.36
C ASN A 197 0.03 -6.01 -6.41
N ALA A 198 0.32 -6.87 -5.42
CA ALA A 198 1.49 -7.75 -5.45
C ALA A 198 1.44 -8.70 -6.65
N PHE A 199 0.30 -9.34 -6.89
CA PHE A 199 0.08 -10.17 -8.08
C PHE A 199 0.16 -9.37 -9.38
N ALA A 200 -0.41 -8.16 -9.42
CA ALA A 200 -0.44 -7.32 -10.62
C ALA A 200 0.95 -6.82 -11.07
N LYS A 201 1.86 -6.62 -10.11
CA LYS A 201 3.24 -6.15 -10.35
C LYS A 201 4.24 -7.28 -10.52
N ASN A 202 3.95 -8.48 -10.00
CA ASN A 202 4.83 -9.62 -10.14
C ASN A 202 4.91 -10.07 -11.61
N GLY A 203 6.07 -9.85 -12.24
CA GLY A 203 6.31 -10.12 -13.65
C GLY A 203 6.66 -8.88 -14.50
N GLN A 204 6.45 -7.65 -14.00
CA GLN A 204 6.88 -6.42 -14.70
C GLN A 204 8.40 -6.18 -14.63
N ASN A 205 9.04 -6.64 -13.55
CA ASN A 205 10.47 -6.39 -13.26
C ASN A 205 11.35 -7.63 -13.40
N GLN A 206 10.83 -8.75 -13.92
CA GLN A 206 11.65 -9.93 -14.16
C GLN A 206 12.63 -9.62 -15.29
N LYS A 207 13.92 -9.55 -14.94
CA LYS A 207 14.99 -9.64 -15.94
C LYS A 207 14.85 -11.02 -16.58
N GLU A 208 14.65 -11.04 -17.90
CA GLU A 208 14.35 -12.17 -18.77
C GLU A 208 15.44 -13.28 -18.82
N ALA A 209 16.32 -13.35 -17.82
CA ALA A 209 17.65 -13.94 -17.99
C ALA A 209 17.71 -15.46 -17.86
N GLU A 210 16.73 -16.16 -17.27
CA GLU A 210 16.93 -17.58 -16.91
C GLU A 210 15.70 -18.51 -17.06
N LYS A 211 14.50 -18.02 -17.39
CA LYS A 211 13.28 -18.87 -17.51
C LYS A 211 12.74 -18.88 -18.93
N THR A 212 12.20 -20.02 -19.35
CA THR A 212 11.50 -20.14 -20.63
C THR A 212 10.30 -19.20 -20.68
N SER A 213 9.99 -18.67 -21.86
CA SER A 213 8.85 -17.76 -22.07
C SER A 213 7.51 -18.35 -21.61
N GLU A 214 7.37 -19.68 -21.68
CA GLU A 214 6.17 -20.42 -21.27
C GLU A 214 5.97 -20.41 -19.75
N GLU A 215 7.03 -20.62 -18.96
CA GLU A 215 6.95 -20.60 -17.49
C GLU A 215 6.58 -19.21 -16.96
N ILE A 216 7.15 -18.17 -17.57
CA ILE A 216 6.83 -16.77 -17.22
C ILE A 216 5.37 -16.46 -17.53
N MET A 217 4.87 -16.89 -18.68
CA MET A 217 3.47 -16.70 -19.07
C MET A 217 2.52 -17.47 -18.14
N ALA A 218 2.82 -18.73 -17.82
CA ALA A 218 2.04 -19.54 -16.89
C ALA A 218 1.97 -18.89 -15.49
N LYS A 219 3.09 -18.38 -14.98
CA LYS A 219 3.13 -17.65 -13.70
C LYS A 219 2.30 -16.37 -13.74
N ARG A 220 2.38 -15.59 -14.82
CA ARG A 220 1.55 -14.38 -14.99
C ARG A 220 0.06 -14.71 -15.02
N ILE A 221 -0.35 -15.76 -15.73
CA ILE A 221 -1.74 -16.22 -15.75
C ILE A 221 -2.20 -16.63 -14.34
N ASN A 222 -1.38 -17.40 -13.62
CA ASN A 222 -1.69 -17.79 -12.24
C ASN A 222 -1.86 -16.58 -11.31
N ASN A 223 -1.00 -15.56 -11.45
CA ASN A 223 -1.10 -14.32 -10.68
C ASN A 223 -2.41 -13.57 -10.93
N ILE A 224 -2.88 -13.50 -12.18
CA ILE A 224 -4.19 -12.88 -12.47
C ILE A 224 -5.31 -13.69 -11.84
N CYS A 225 -5.30 -15.03 -11.98
CA CYS A 225 -6.33 -15.89 -11.42
C CYS A 225 -6.42 -15.69 -9.90
N ALA A 226 -5.29 -15.60 -9.21
CA ALA A 226 -5.23 -15.30 -7.79
C ALA A 226 -5.77 -13.91 -7.47
N ALA A 227 -5.40 -12.89 -8.25
CA ALA A 227 -5.91 -11.52 -8.09
C ALA A 227 -7.44 -11.44 -8.27
N GLU A 228 -7.99 -12.12 -9.27
CA GLU A 228 -9.43 -12.19 -9.51
C GLU A 228 -10.14 -12.98 -8.40
N GLN A 229 -9.56 -14.08 -7.94
CA GLN A 229 -10.11 -14.88 -6.85
C GLN A 229 -10.20 -14.08 -5.54
N ILE A 230 -9.21 -13.23 -5.24
CA ILE A 230 -9.27 -12.33 -4.09
C ILE A 230 -10.41 -11.32 -4.24
N LEU A 231 -10.57 -10.70 -5.41
CA LEU A 231 -11.67 -9.77 -5.68
C LEU A 231 -13.04 -10.45 -5.54
N GLN A 232 -13.21 -11.65 -6.10
CA GLN A 232 -14.44 -12.44 -5.97
C GLN A 232 -14.71 -12.86 -4.52
N SER A 233 -13.68 -13.19 -3.75
CA SER A 233 -13.79 -13.48 -2.31
C SER A 233 -14.27 -12.26 -1.54
N MET A 234 -13.72 -11.08 -1.81
CA MET A 234 -14.18 -9.82 -1.21
C MET A 234 -15.65 -9.52 -1.55
N GLU A 235 -16.06 -9.70 -2.82
CA GLU A 235 -17.46 -9.54 -3.23
C GLU A 235 -18.37 -10.52 -2.48
N SER A 236 -18.03 -11.80 -2.45
CA SER A 236 -18.84 -12.82 -1.77
C SER A 236 -18.94 -12.56 -0.27
N GLN A 237 -17.84 -12.14 0.37
CA GLN A 237 -17.86 -11.79 1.79
C GLN A 237 -18.73 -10.58 2.06
N PHE A 238 -18.64 -9.53 1.24
CA PHE A 238 -19.48 -8.34 1.37
C PHE A 238 -20.97 -8.68 1.16
N GLU A 239 -21.31 -9.47 0.16
CA GLU A 239 -22.69 -9.90 -0.10
C GLU A 239 -23.27 -10.73 1.05
N LYS A 240 -22.46 -11.60 1.67
CA LYS A 240 -22.90 -12.44 2.79
C LYS A 240 -23.02 -11.71 4.12
N THR A 241 -22.12 -10.76 4.37
CA THR A 241 -21.97 -10.13 5.71
C THR A 241 -22.44 -8.68 5.77
N GLY A 242 -22.57 -8.00 4.62
CA GLY A 242 -22.80 -6.55 4.56
C GLY A 242 -21.63 -5.71 5.07
N ASP A 243 -20.46 -6.32 5.27
CA ASP A 243 -19.33 -5.68 5.94
C ASP A 243 -18.59 -4.70 5.02
N GLU A 244 -18.75 -3.41 5.29
CA GLU A 244 -18.13 -2.33 4.53
C GLU A 244 -16.58 -2.36 4.57
N TYR A 245 -15.95 -3.08 5.51
CA TYR A 245 -14.48 -3.22 5.57
C TYR A 245 -13.90 -4.11 4.47
N VAL A 246 -14.67 -5.07 3.96
CA VAL A 246 -14.25 -6.00 2.90
C VAL A 246 -14.84 -5.63 1.54
N LYS A 247 -15.68 -4.59 1.49
CA LYS A 247 -16.32 -4.12 0.27
C LYS A 247 -15.26 -3.70 -0.77
N PRO A 248 -15.27 -4.28 -1.97
CA PRO A 248 -14.42 -3.85 -3.08
C PRO A 248 -14.68 -2.39 -3.44
N ASP A 249 -13.62 -1.66 -3.78
CA ASP A 249 -13.68 -0.27 -4.23
C ASP A 249 -13.07 -0.11 -5.64
N VAL A 250 -13.03 1.12 -6.14
CA VAL A 250 -12.40 1.43 -7.43
C VAL A 250 -10.94 0.94 -7.52
N ILE A 251 -10.21 0.90 -6.40
CA ILE A 251 -8.83 0.41 -6.36
C ILE A 251 -8.83 -1.11 -6.50
N SER A 252 -9.73 -1.84 -5.83
CA SER A 252 -9.84 -3.30 -5.95
C SER A 252 -10.01 -3.73 -7.41
N TYR A 253 -10.97 -3.15 -8.12
CA TYR A 253 -11.22 -3.50 -9.52
C TYR A 253 -10.11 -3.02 -10.45
N SER A 254 -9.68 -1.75 -10.34
CA SER A 254 -8.64 -1.20 -11.23
C SER A 254 -7.31 -1.94 -11.09
N THR A 255 -6.99 -2.46 -9.90
CA THR A 255 -5.77 -3.25 -9.68
C THR A 255 -5.86 -4.62 -10.37
N VAL A 256 -7.01 -5.31 -10.32
CA VAL A 256 -7.22 -6.56 -11.09
C VAL A 256 -7.20 -6.30 -12.59
N ILE A 257 -7.85 -5.23 -13.08
CA ILE A 257 -7.79 -4.82 -14.50
C ILE A 257 -6.35 -4.55 -14.93
N ASN A 258 -5.55 -3.88 -14.09
CA ASN A 258 -4.14 -3.65 -14.37
C ASN A 258 -3.32 -4.96 -14.34
N ALA A 259 -3.69 -5.95 -13.52
CA ALA A 259 -3.09 -7.28 -13.55
C ALA A 259 -3.31 -7.96 -14.90
N TYR A 260 -4.55 -7.92 -15.41
CA TYR A 260 -4.88 -8.36 -16.78
C TYR A 260 -4.04 -7.63 -17.84
N ALA A 261 -3.86 -6.31 -17.70
CA ALA A 261 -3.05 -5.53 -18.64
C ALA A 261 -1.55 -5.87 -18.64
N ASN A 262 -1.03 -6.55 -17.61
CA ASN A 262 0.38 -6.90 -17.50
C ASN A 262 0.67 -8.38 -17.76
N SER A 263 -0.36 -9.19 -18.04
CA SER A 263 -0.20 -10.63 -18.07
C SER A 263 0.26 -11.20 -19.40
N GLY A 264 -0.09 -10.52 -20.50
CA GLY A 264 0.04 -11.08 -21.85
C GLY A 264 -1.03 -12.11 -22.20
N ASP A 265 -2.11 -12.23 -21.40
CA ASP A 265 -3.27 -13.05 -21.75
C ASP A 265 -3.98 -12.49 -22.99
N GLY A 266 -4.22 -13.33 -23.99
CA GLY A 266 -4.94 -12.96 -25.22
C GLY A 266 -6.39 -12.53 -24.96
N MET A 267 -6.98 -12.90 -23.82
CA MET A 267 -8.32 -12.47 -23.42
C MET A 267 -8.32 -11.29 -22.45
N ALA A 268 -7.16 -10.68 -22.15
CA ALA A 268 -7.02 -9.61 -21.17
C ALA A 268 -7.97 -8.43 -21.42
N GLY A 269 -8.08 -7.98 -22.68
CA GLY A 269 -8.98 -6.89 -23.07
C GLY A 269 -10.45 -7.19 -22.76
N SER A 270 -10.95 -8.35 -23.20
CA SER A 270 -12.33 -8.78 -22.96
C SER A 270 -12.64 -8.96 -21.48
N LYS A 271 -11.70 -9.54 -20.71
CA LYS A 271 -11.85 -9.71 -19.26
C LYS A 271 -11.85 -8.38 -18.51
N ALA A 272 -10.99 -7.44 -18.93
CA ALA A 272 -10.97 -6.08 -18.41
C ALA A 272 -12.28 -5.33 -18.68
N ASP A 273 -12.88 -5.51 -19.86
CA ASP A 273 -14.19 -4.95 -20.19
C ASP A 273 -15.30 -5.51 -19.31
N VAL A 274 -15.35 -6.83 -19.07
CA VAL A 274 -16.33 -7.45 -18.17
C VAL A 274 -16.25 -6.85 -16.76
N LEU A 275 -15.03 -6.64 -16.25
CA LEU A 275 -14.83 -5.99 -14.95
C LEU A 275 -15.30 -4.53 -14.95
N LEU A 276 -15.00 -3.77 -16.00
CA LEU A 276 -15.48 -2.39 -16.15
C LEU A 276 -17.02 -2.32 -16.20
N GLU A 277 -17.65 -3.20 -16.97
CA GLU A 277 -19.10 -3.29 -17.05
C GLU A 277 -19.72 -3.62 -15.69
N LYS A 278 -19.13 -4.56 -14.96
CA LYS A 278 -19.54 -4.89 -13.58
C LYS A 278 -19.43 -3.68 -12.65
N MET A 279 -18.32 -2.91 -12.73
CA MET A 279 -18.17 -1.68 -11.95
C MET A 279 -19.25 -0.64 -12.29
N VAL A 280 -19.54 -0.44 -13.58
CA VAL A 280 -20.58 0.50 -14.03
C VAL A 280 -21.96 0.06 -13.52
N GLN A 281 -22.29 -1.22 -13.62
CA GLN A 281 -23.56 -1.77 -13.14
C GLN A 281 -23.72 -1.55 -11.63
N ARG A 282 -22.68 -1.86 -10.84
CA ARG A 282 -22.69 -1.63 -9.39
C ARG A 282 -22.80 -0.16 -9.02
N TYR A 283 -22.10 0.72 -9.75
CA TYR A 283 -22.19 2.17 -9.57
C TYR A 283 -23.60 2.69 -9.84
N VAL A 284 -24.22 2.29 -10.95
CA VAL A 284 -25.62 2.63 -11.28
C VAL A 284 -26.60 2.05 -10.26
N GLY A 285 -26.28 0.87 -9.70
CA GLY A 285 -27.02 0.24 -8.59
C GLY A 285 -26.87 0.94 -7.23
N GLY A 286 -26.14 2.05 -7.14
CA GLY A 286 -25.99 2.86 -5.93
C GLY A 286 -24.69 2.66 -5.16
N ASP A 287 -23.75 1.84 -5.65
CA ASP A 287 -22.43 1.69 -5.04
C ASP A 287 -21.44 2.74 -5.54
N PHE A 288 -21.47 3.92 -4.92
CA PHE A 288 -20.60 5.04 -5.32
C PHE A 288 -19.10 4.76 -5.11
N LYS A 289 -18.71 3.77 -4.28
CA LYS A 289 -17.29 3.44 -4.02
C LYS A 289 -16.60 2.77 -5.21
N VAL A 290 -17.36 2.16 -6.10
CA VAL A 290 -16.83 1.45 -7.28
C VAL A 290 -16.92 2.28 -8.56
N LYS A 291 -17.23 3.58 -8.46
CA LYS A 291 -17.32 4.49 -9.61
C LYS A 291 -16.04 4.41 -10.47
N PRO A 292 -16.13 3.96 -11.74
CA PRO A 292 -14.99 3.98 -12.65
C PRO A 292 -14.46 5.41 -12.84
N ASN A 293 -13.14 5.55 -12.84
CA ASN A 293 -12.47 6.83 -13.06
C ASN A 293 -11.45 6.72 -14.21
N ALA A 294 -10.71 7.81 -14.46
CA ALA A 294 -9.71 7.84 -15.52
C ALA A 294 -8.66 6.73 -15.41
N VAL A 295 -8.29 6.31 -14.19
CA VAL A 295 -7.35 5.20 -13.97
C VAL A 295 -7.97 3.89 -14.44
N THR A 296 -9.22 3.59 -14.04
CA THR A 296 -9.93 2.37 -14.46
C THR A 296 -9.98 2.25 -15.98
N TYR A 297 -10.47 3.28 -16.68
CA TYR A 297 -10.57 3.24 -18.14
C TYR A 297 -9.19 3.14 -18.81
N THR A 298 -8.18 3.86 -18.31
CA THR A 298 -6.82 3.77 -18.84
C THR A 298 -6.26 2.35 -18.67
N SER A 299 -6.55 1.67 -17.55
CA SER A 299 -6.14 0.28 -17.33
C SER A 299 -6.83 -0.70 -18.29
N VAL A 300 -8.12 -0.50 -18.62
CA VAL A 300 -8.83 -1.31 -19.63
C VAL A 300 -8.26 -1.05 -21.04
N ILE A 301 -8.00 0.20 -21.40
CA ILE A 301 -7.33 0.56 -22.67
C ILE A 301 -5.97 -0.12 -22.76
N LYS A 302 -5.19 -0.12 -21.66
CA LYS A 302 -3.90 -0.81 -21.59
C LYS A 302 -4.05 -2.33 -21.79
N ALA A 303 -5.08 -2.95 -21.21
CA ALA A 303 -5.35 -4.37 -21.39
C ALA A 303 -5.72 -4.73 -22.84
N TRP A 304 -6.46 -3.87 -23.54
CA TRP A 304 -6.69 -4.04 -24.97
C TRP A 304 -5.42 -3.80 -25.80
N SER A 305 -4.60 -2.83 -25.40
CA SER A 305 -3.32 -2.54 -26.04
C SER A 305 -2.37 -3.73 -25.96
N SER A 306 -2.35 -4.48 -24.85
CA SER A 306 -1.50 -5.66 -24.70
C SER A 306 -1.95 -6.85 -25.55
N VAL A 307 -3.23 -6.91 -25.96
CA VAL A 307 -3.74 -7.93 -26.89
C VAL A 307 -3.43 -7.55 -28.34
N GLY A 308 -3.57 -6.26 -28.68
CA GLY A 308 -3.33 -5.74 -30.03
C GLY A 308 -4.39 -6.16 -31.06
N GLY A 309 -4.18 -5.76 -32.32
CA GLY A 309 -5.08 -6.07 -33.43
C GLY A 309 -6.25 -5.08 -33.61
N THR A 310 -6.86 -5.10 -34.80
CA THR A 310 -7.81 -4.07 -35.25
C THR A 310 -9.06 -3.95 -34.36
N GLN A 311 -9.57 -5.06 -33.82
CA GLN A 311 -10.73 -5.04 -32.94
C GLN A 311 -10.41 -4.36 -31.60
N SER A 312 -9.23 -4.67 -31.04
CA SER A 312 -8.70 -4.06 -29.83
C SER A 312 -8.54 -2.56 -30.00
N THR A 313 -7.94 -2.11 -31.10
CA THR A 313 -7.73 -0.67 -31.36
C THR A 313 -9.06 0.09 -31.50
N LYS A 314 -10.07 -0.49 -32.17
CA LYS A 314 -11.42 0.09 -32.23
C LYS A 314 -12.07 0.20 -30.85
N ARG A 315 -11.92 -0.82 -30.01
CA ARG A 315 -12.43 -0.80 -28.65
C ARG A 315 -11.71 0.23 -27.78
N MET A 316 -10.39 0.35 -27.91
CA MET A 316 -9.59 1.37 -27.26
C MET A 316 -10.05 2.80 -27.64
N GLU A 317 -10.32 3.05 -28.92
CA GLU A 317 -10.88 4.33 -29.38
C GLU A 317 -12.26 4.59 -28.76
N ALA A 318 -13.15 3.59 -28.75
CA ALA A 318 -14.49 3.71 -28.18
C ALA A 318 -14.46 4.04 -26.67
N LEU A 319 -13.57 3.37 -25.91
CA LEU A 319 -13.38 3.64 -24.49
C LEU A 319 -12.88 5.07 -24.26
N LEU A 320 -11.89 5.52 -25.03
CA LEU A 320 -11.38 6.90 -24.94
C LEU A 320 -12.46 7.94 -25.28
N GLN A 321 -13.25 7.69 -26.32
CA GLN A 321 -14.38 8.56 -26.69
C GLN A 321 -15.43 8.62 -25.58
N GLN A 322 -15.76 7.48 -24.95
CA GLN A 322 -16.66 7.42 -23.81
C GLN A 322 -16.14 8.26 -22.63
N MET A 323 -14.85 8.17 -22.31
CA MET A 323 -14.24 9.01 -21.26
C MET A 323 -14.36 10.50 -21.58
N VAL A 324 -14.04 10.90 -22.82
CA VAL A 324 -14.14 12.30 -23.27
C VAL A 324 -15.57 12.81 -23.18
N MET A 325 -16.55 11.99 -23.59
CA MET A 325 -17.97 12.34 -23.54
C MET A 325 -18.44 12.55 -22.10
N LEU A 326 -18.12 11.63 -21.18
CA LEU A 326 -18.51 11.73 -19.78
C LEU A 326 -17.82 12.89 -19.06
N TYR A 327 -16.55 13.15 -19.36
CA TYR A 327 -15.85 14.33 -18.87
C TYR A 327 -16.51 15.64 -19.33
N ARG A 328 -16.89 15.73 -20.61
CA ARG A 328 -17.63 16.90 -21.14
C ARG A 328 -19.03 17.04 -20.54
N ALA A 329 -19.65 15.94 -20.14
CA ALA A 329 -20.92 15.93 -19.43
C ALA A 329 -20.80 16.37 -17.95
N GLY A 330 -19.59 16.63 -17.45
CA GLY A 330 -19.33 17.18 -16.12
C GLY A 330 -18.60 16.23 -15.16
N ASP A 331 -18.30 14.99 -15.58
CA ASP A 331 -17.60 14.04 -14.72
C ASP A 331 -16.08 14.30 -14.70
N GLN A 332 -15.65 15.13 -13.77
CA GLN A 332 -14.24 15.48 -13.59
C GLN A 332 -13.34 14.27 -13.29
N SER A 333 -13.89 13.18 -12.72
CA SER A 333 -13.11 11.98 -12.38
C SER A 333 -12.68 11.18 -13.60
N LEU A 334 -13.31 11.44 -14.76
CA LEU A 334 -13.06 10.76 -16.02
C LEU A 334 -12.19 11.54 -17.00
N LYS A 335 -11.61 12.66 -16.58
CA LYS A 335 -10.71 13.47 -17.41
C LYS A 335 -9.61 12.58 -18.03
N PRO A 336 -9.59 12.38 -19.36
CA PRO A 336 -8.54 11.61 -20.01
C PRO A 336 -7.16 12.19 -19.75
N THR A 337 -6.17 11.31 -19.58
CA THR A 337 -4.77 11.66 -19.35
C THR A 337 -3.96 11.53 -20.64
N SER A 338 -2.74 12.08 -20.66
CA SER A 338 -1.83 11.86 -21.81
C SER A 338 -1.64 10.38 -22.08
N VAL A 339 -1.48 9.56 -21.04
CA VAL A 339 -1.30 8.10 -21.13
C VAL A 339 -2.46 7.44 -21.89
N SER A 340 -3.71 7.80 -21.59
CA SER A 340 -4.85 7.24 -22.31
C SER A 340 -4.87 7.59 -23.80
N PHE A 341 -4.42 8.79 -24.18
CA PHE A 341 -4.30 9.15 -25.61
C PHE A 341 -3.12 8.43 -26.26
N ASP A 342 -1.98 8.38 -25.59
CA ASP A 342 -0.74 7.82 -26.11
C ASP A 342 -0.90 6.32 -26.40
N LEU A 343 -1.56 5.56 -25.51
CA LEU A 343 -1.89 4.15 -25.72
C LEU A 343 -2.77 3.91 -26.96
N VAL A 344 -3.81 4.72 -27.16
CA VAL A 344 -4.70 4.59 -28.32
C VAL A 344 -3.99 4.96 -29.62
N ILE A 345 -3.15 5.99 -29.58
CA ILE A 345 -2.33 6.41 -30.73
C ILE A 345 -1.34 5.31 -31.10
N GLU A 346 -0.65 4.72 -30.11
CA GLU A 346 0.27 3.60 -30.30
C GLU A 346 -0.45 2.40 -30.93
N GLY A 347 -1.61 2.00 -30.38
CA GLY A 347 -2.41 0.92 -30.95
C GLY A 347 -2.85 1.16 -32.40
N PHE A 348 -3.10 2.40 -32.81
CA PHE A 348 -3.38 2.74 -34.22
C PHE A 348 -2.14 2.78 -35.11
N LYS A 349 -0.98 3.16 -34.56
CA LYS A 349 0.30 3.09 -35.28
C LYS A 349 0.66 1.64 -35.58
N ASP A 350 0.50 0.76 -34.59
CA ASP A 350 0.78 -0.68 -34.72
C ASP A 350 -0.17 -1.35 -35.71
N SER A 351 -1.43 -0.90 -35.78
CA SER A 351 -2.39 -1.39 -36.78
C SER A 351 -2.23 -0.74 -38.17
N GLY A 352 -1.33 0.23 -38.33
CA GLY A 352 -1.12 0.98 -39.59
C GLY A 352 -2.24 1.96 -39.96
N ASP A 353 -3.20 2.25 -39.07
CA ASP A 353 -4.33 3.15 -39.36
C ASP A 353 -3.96 4.61 -39.05
N LYS A 354 -3.38 5.27 -40.04
CA LYS A 354 -3.03 6.70 -39.99
C LYS A 354 -4.23 7.63 -39.78
N ASN A 355 -5.43 7.21 -40.21
CA ASN A 355 -6.64 8.02 -40.04
C ASN A 355 -7.11 7.96 -38.58
N GLY A 356 -7.03 6.79 -37.95
CA GLY A 356 -7.25 6.60 -36.51
C GLY A 356 -6.37 7.50 -35.67
N VAL A 357 -5.06 7.53 -35.94
CA VAL A 357 -4.11 8.42 -35.26
C VAL A 357 -4.57 9.89 -35.32
N LYS A 358 -4.88 10.39 -36.52
CA LYS A 358 -5.34 11.79 -36.70
C LYS A 358 -6.64 12.08 -35.95
N ARG A 359 -7.59 11.14 -35.90
CA ARG A 359 -8.85 11.34 -35.16
C ARG A 359 -8.58 11.52 -33.66
N VAL A 360 -7.71 10.68 -33.10
CA VAL A 360 -7.38 10.71 -31.67
C VAL A 360 -6.59 11.97 -31.31
N GLU A 361 -5.63 12.37 -32.14
CA GLU A 361 -4.89 13.64 -31.98
C GLU A 361 -5.81 14.87 -32.04
N ASN A 362 -6.73 14.90 -33.01
CA ASN A 362 -7.73 15.97 -33.11
C ASN A 362 -8.62 16.03 -31.85
N THR A 363 -9.00 14.87 -31.31
CA THR A 363 -9.78 14.78 -30.06
C THR A 363 -8.99 15.33 -28.86
N ARG A 364 -7.69 15.01 -28.78
CA ARG A 364 -6.77 15.56 -27.75
C ARG A 364 -6.65 17.07 -27.84
N VAL A 365 -6.47 17.62 -29.03
CA VAL A 365 -6.40 19.08 -29.24
C VAL A 365 -7.72 19.75 -28.89
N ALA A 366 -8.86 19.17 -29.30
CA ALA A 366 -10.19 19.72 -29.01
C ALA A 366 -10.52 19.73 -27.50
N MET A 367 -9.90 18.85 -26.71
CA MET A 367 -10.03 18.86 -25.25
C MET A 367 -9.31 20.03 -24.57
N HIS A 368 -8.17 20.48 -25.12
CA HIS A 368 -7.36 21.56 -24.53
C HIS A 368 -7.79 22.98 -24.95
N ARG A 369 -8.68 23.10 -25.95
CA ARG A 369 -9.15 24.40 -26.48
C ARG A 369 -10.32 25.02 -25.68
N LYS A 370 -10.35 24.89 -24.35
CA LYS A 370 -11.35 25.54 -23.50
C LYS A 370 -10.71 26.34 -22.38
#